data_AF-A0A4Q3Y3T6-F1
#
_entry.id   AF-A0A4Q3Y3T6-F1
#
_cell.length_a   1.000
_cell.length_b   1.000
_cell.length_c   1.000
_cell.angle_alpha   90.00
_cell.angle_beta   90.00
_cell.angle_gamma   90.00
#
_symmetry.space_group_name_H-M   'P 1'
#
loop_
_entity.id
_entity.type
_entity.pdbx_description
1 polymer ?
#
loop_
_entity_poly.entity_id
_entity_poly.type
_entity_poly.pdbx_seq_one_letter_code
_entity_poly.pdbx_strand_id
1 'polypeptide(L)'
;MADIDRGRYATDDITISASLTDIDGVGGILGQAGPTVVRTADGTPIAGIMEFDIADAEDFDALGLFNDIVLHEMLHTLGFGTLWDYMGLTSGSIATGDLVFTGQNANDVYESEFADIAASDGFDFGVPIEMDGAAGTAGGHWDEVLFVNEIMTGYINDANYLSLTSIAALEDMGYDTVFDNPYDPNDLSGPIPTTDILSDAVLVG
;
A
#
# COMPACT_ATOMS: atom_id res chain seq x y z
N MET A 1 15.70 -15.45 13.32
CA MET A 1 15.42 -16.72 14.04
C MET A 1 14.02 -17.13 13.63
N ALA A 2 13.83 -18.31 13.04
CA ALA A 2 12.52 -18.74 12.55
C ALA A 2 11.50 -18.87 13.70
N ASP A 3 10.36 -18.18 13.58
CA ASP A 3 9.32 -18.13 14.61
C ASP A 3 8.25 -19.21 14.40
N ILE A 4 8.69 -20.49 14.39
CA ILE A 4 7.91 -21.75 14.57
C ILE A 4 7.99 -22.74 13.39
N ASP A 5 8.62 -23.88 13.67
CA ASP A 5 8.94 -24.92 12.68
C ASP A 5 7.80 -25.90 12.35
N ARG A 6 6.71 -26.04 13.12
CA ARG A 6 5.64 -27.05 12.83
C ARG A 6 4.27 -26.73 13.46
N GLY A 7 3.25 -26.45 12.64
CA GLY A 7 1.84 -26.46 13.02
C GLY A 7 0.90 -26.04 11.87
N ARG A 8 -0.37 -26.46 11.88
CA ARG A 8 -1.40 -26.09 10.87
C ARG A 8 -1.72 -24.57 10.81
N TYR A 9 -1.09 -23.78 11.68
CA TYR A 9 -1.25 -22.34 11.83
C TYR A 9 0.11 -21.60 11.80
N ALA A 10 1.19 -22.29 11.44
CA ALA A 10 2.46 -21.63 11.16
C ALA A 10 2.35 -21.01 9.77
N THR A 11 2.01 -19.73 9.72
CA THR A 11 2.07 -18.94 8.49
C THR A 11 3.34 -18.10 8.58
N ASP A 12 4.38 -18.52 7.84
CA ASP A 12 5.54 -17.66 7.55
C ASP A 12 5.08 -16.48 6.70
N ASP A 13 4.08 -16.72 5.84
CA ASP A 13 3.46 -15.78 4.92
C ASP A 13 2.24 -15.03 5.54
N ILE A 14 1.39 -14.44 4.70
CA ILE A 14 0.10 -13.86 5.09
C ILE A 14 -1.06 -14.72 4.57
N THR A 15 -2.13 -14.86 5.36
CA THR A 15 -3.42 -15.38 4.89
C THR A 15 -4.42 -14.25 4.67
N ILE A 16 -4.87 -14.06 3.44
CA ILE A 16 -5.87 -13.04 3.09
C ILE A 16 -7.22 -13.72 2.78
N SER A 17 -8.28 -13.28 3.45
CA SER A 17 -9.65 -13.72 3.13
C SER A 17 -10.35 -12.64 2.32
N ALA A 18 -10.75 -12.97 1.09
CA ALA A 18 -11.45 -12.06 0.20
C ALA A 18 -12.93 -12.43 0.03
N SER A 19 -13.83 -11.44 -0.04
CA SER A 19 -15.25 -11.65 -0.33
C SER A 19 -15.90 -10.50 -1.10
N LEU A 20 -16.91 -10.83 -1.90
CA LEU A 20 -17.89 -9.87 -2.43
C LEU A 20 -19.06 -9.78 -1.45
N THR A 21 -19.42 -8.57 -1.04
CA THR A 21 -20.49 -8.30 -0.07
C THR A 21 -21.21 -7.00 -0.41
N ASP A 22 -22.37 -6.76 0.21
CA ASP A 22 -22.98 -5.42 0.19
C ASP A 22 -22.19 -4.49 1.13
N ILE A 23 -21.72 -3.33 0.66
CA ILE A 23 -21.05 -2.32 1.50
C ILE A 23 -21.92 -1.06 1.60
N ASP A 24 -22.03 -0.28 0.53
CA ASP A 24 -22.84 0.95 0.47
C ASP A 24 -23.68 1.10 -0.82
N GLY A 25 -23.53 0.19 -1.77
CA GLY A 25 -24.28 0.15 -3.02
C GLY A 25 -23.44 0.66 -4.18
N VAL A 26 -24.07 1.35 -5.14
CA VAL A 26 -23.35 1.82 -6.33
C VAL A 26 -22.56 3.09 -5.99
N GLY A 27 -21.25 3.02 -6.16
CA GLY A 27 -20.27 4.07 -5.91
C GLY A 27 -20.08 4.38 -4.43
N GLY A 28 -18.98 5.06 -4.10
CA GLY A 28 -18.57 5.23 -2.72
C GLY A 28 -17.41 4.29 -2.42
N ILE A 29 -17.64 3.29 -1.57
CA ILE A 29 -16.60 2.33 -1.17
C ILE A 29 -16.54 1.18 -2.19
N LEU A 30 -15.49 1.17 -3.02
CA LEU A 30 -15.26 0.09 -3.99
C LEU A 30 -14.77 -1.20 -3.31
N GLY A 31 -13.94 -1.02 -2.28
CA GLY A 31 -13.35 -2.07 -1.48
C GLY A 31 -12.94 -1.54 -0.11
N GLN A 32 -12.76 -2.46 0.82
CA GLN A 32 -12.14 -2.18 2.11
C GLN A 32 -11.30 -3.37 2.55
N ALA A 33 -10.12 -3.08 3.09
CA ALA A 33 -9.21 -4.11 3.54
C ALA A 33 -8.36 -3.67 4.71
N GLY A 34 -7.74 -4.66 5.35
CA GLY A 34 -6.77 -4.40 6.38
C GLY A 34 -6.29 -5.66 7.10
N PRO A 35 -5.24 -5.51 7.92
CA PRO A 35 -4.73 -6.59 8.74
C PRO A 35 -5.71 -6.91 9.87
N THR A 36 -5.88 -8.19 10.14
CA THR A 36 -6.68 -8.69 11.28
C THR A 36 -5.81 -9.24 12.40
N VAL A 37 -4.60 -9.69 12.07
CA VAL A 37 -3.60 -10.18 13.03
C VAL A 37 -2.21 -9.80 12.54
N VAL A 38 -1.38 -9.31 13.46
CA VAL A 38 0.02 -8.93 13.22
C VAL A 38 0.99 -9.79 14.04
N ARG A 39 2.21 -9.99 13.52
CA ARG A 39 3.32 -10.63 14.25
C ARG A 39 3.73 -9.74 15.40
N THR A 40 4.05 -10.36 16.53
CA THR A 40 4.60 -9.63 17.69
C THR A 40 6.08 -9.32 17.55
N ALA A 41 6.78 -10.01 16.65
CA ALA A 41 8.22 -9.86 16.45
C ALA A 41 8.57 -8.54 15.74
N ASP A 42 7.83 -8.21 14.68
CA ASP A 42 8.13 -7.09 13.77
C ASP A 42 6.90 -6.24 13.42
N GLY A 43 5.68 -6.64 13.80
CA GLY A 43 4.46 -5.91 13.50
C GLY A 43 3.86 -6.21 12.13
N THR A 44 4.48 -7.07 11.31
CA THR A 44 3.96 -7.41 9.97
C THR A 44 2.69 -8.29 10.06
N PRO A 45 1.71 -8.11 9.18
CA PRO A 45 0.51 -8.95 9.15
C PRO A 45 0.74 -10.44 8.88
N ILE A 46 0.02 -11.30 9.62
CA ILE A 46 -0.11 -12.76 9.34
C ILE A 46 -1.48 -13.13 8.77
N ALA A 47 -2.48 -12.26 8.97
CA ALA A 47 -3.80 -12.43 8.41
C ALA A 47 -4.46 -11.08 8.10
N GLY A 48 -5.24 -11.02 7.03
CA GLY A 48 -6.00 -9.85 6.60
C GLY A 48 -7.33 -10.22 5.97
N ILE A 49 -8.20 -9.23 5.82
CA ILE A 49 -9.47 -9.35 5.10
C ILE A 49 -9.51 -8.33 3.96
N MET A 50 -10.17 -8.70 2.87
CA MET A 50 -10.56 -7.80 1.78
C MET A 50 -12.03 -8.02 1.45
N GLU A 51 -12.80 -6.96 1.43
CA GLU A 51 -14.21 -6.96 1.06
C GLU A 51 -14.42 -5.98 -0.09
N PHE A 52 -15.10 -6.42 -1.13
CA PHE A 52 -15.41 -5.59 -2.31
C PHE A 52 -16.93 -5.41 -2.40
N ASP A 53 -17.38 -4.20 -2.75
CA ASP A 53 -18.82 -3.97 -2.94
C ASP A 53 -19.29 -4.71 -4.20
N ILE A 54 -20.20 -5.66 -3.99
CA ILE A 54 -20.80 -6.44 -5.07
C ILE A 54 -21.55 -5.58 -6.09
N ALA A 55 -22.03 -4.40 -5.69
CA ALA A 55 -22.72 -3.47 -6.58
C ALA A 55 -21.78 -2.75 -7.56
N ASP A 56 -20.48 -2.64 -7.23
CA ASP A 56 -19.47 -1.96 -8.05
C ASP A 56 -18.52 -2.93 -8.77
N ALA A 57 -18.31 -4.13 -8.22
CA ALA A 57 -17.30 -5.06 -8.73
C ALA A 57 -17.50 -5.45 -10.21
N GLU A 58 -18.73 -5.68 -10.66
CA GLU A 58 -19.01 -6.04 -12.07
C GLU A 58 -18.70 -4.87 -13.03
N ASP A 59 -18.99 -3.63 -12.60
CA ASP A 59 -18.76 -2.45 -13.41
C ASP A 59 -17.26 -2.16 -13.56
N PHE A 60 -16.48 -2.27 -12.47
CA PHE A 60 -15.03 -2.07 -12.53
C PHE A 60 -14.27 -3.23 -13.20
N ASP A 61 -14.81 -4.46 -13.16
CA ASP A 61 -14.28 -5.57 -13.97
C ASP A 61 -14.49 -5.31 -15.46
N ALA A 62 -15.68 -4.82 -15.84
CA ALA A 62 -15.97 -4.45 -17.22
C ALA A 62 -15.12 -3.27 -17.73
N LEU A 63 -14.67 -2.38 -16.84
CA LEU A 63 -13.72 -1.30 -17.13
C LEU A 63 -12.25 -1.77 -17.16
N GLY A 64 -11.96 -2.98 -16.71
CA GLY A 64 -10.60 -3.51 -16.61
C GLY A 64 -9.79 -2.97 -15.41
N LEU A 65 -10.46 -2.36 -14.43
CA LEU A 65 -9.87 -1.72 -13.24
C LEU A 65 -10.01 -2.57 -11.97
N PHE A 66 -10.75 -3.68 -12.02
CA PHE A 66 -10.96 -4.51 -10.82
C PHE A 66 -9.66 -5.09 -10.26
N ASN A 67 -8.69 -5.43 -11.12
CA ASN A 67 -7.38 -5.90 -10.65
C ASN A 67 -6.60 -4.81 -9.90
N ASP A 68 -6.74 -3.55 -10.32
CA ASP A 68 -6.10 -2.42 -9.66
C ASP A 68 -6.69 -2.23 -8.25
N ILE A 69 -8.02 -2.27 -8.13
CA ILE A 69 -8.72 -2.23 -6.83
C ILE A 69 -8.29 -3.41 -5.96
N VAL A 70 -8.21 -4.63 -6.51
CA VAL A 70 -7.75 -5.81 -5.76
C VAL A 70 -6.31 -5.63 -5.27
N LEU A 71 -5.42 -5.07 -6.08
CA LEU A 71 -4.04 -4.80 -5.66
C LEU A 71 -3.98 -3.75 -4.54
N HIS A 72 -4.71 -2.65 -4.70
CA HIS A 72 -4.84 -1.59 -3.70
C HIS A 72 -5.28 -2.17 -2.33
N GLU A 73 -6.39 -2.91 -2.31
CA GLU A 73 -6.88 -3.54 -1.09
C GLU A 73 -5.90 -4.59 -0.54
N MET A 74 -5.20 -5.31 -1.42
CA MET A 74 -4.20 -6.28 -1.00
C MET A 74 -3.04 -5.61 -0.28
N LEU A 75 -2.56 -4.45 -0.75
CA LEU A 75 -1.53 -3.67 -0.08
C LEU A 75 -1.99 -3.18 1.31
N HIS A 76 -3.26 -2.79 1.46
CA HIS A 76 -3.81 -2.51 2.79
C HIS A 76 -3.80 -3.73 3.72
N THR A 77 -4.01 -4.96 3.22
CA THR A 77 -3.86 -6.16 4.07
C THR A 77 -2.44 -6.41 4.55
N LEU A 78 -1.44 -5.90 3.81
CA LEU A 78 -0.03 -5.88 4.23
C LEU A 78 0.25 -4.78 5.27
N GLY A 79 -0.77 -4.01 5.65
CA GLY A 79 -0.68 -2.95 6.65
C GLY A 79 -0.28 -1.59 6.06
N PHE A 80 -0.15 -1.50 4.73
CA PHE A 80 0.17 -0.24 4.07
C PHE A 80 -0.91 0.80 4.41
N GLY A 81 -0.50 1.99 4.82
CA GLY A 81 -1.40 3.03 5.33
C GLY A 81 -1.91 2.77 6.75
N THR A 82 -2.43 1.57 7.02
CA THR A 82 -3.15 1.25 8.26
C THR A 82 -2.25 0.99 9.47
N LEU A 83 -0.98 0.59 9.25
CA LEU A 83 -0.02 0.28 10.31
C LEU A 83 1.15 1.28 10.40
N TRP A 84 1.23 2.30 9.55
CA TRP A 84 2.37 3.22 9.54
C TRP A 84 2.62 3.89 10.90
N ASP A 85 1.58 4.46 11.53
CA ASP A 85 1.69 5.07 12.87
C ASP A 85 2.04 4.03 13.95
N TYR A 86 1.43 2.84 13.87
CA TYR A 86 1.73 1.73 14.77
C TYR A 86 3.19 1.29 14.69
N MET A 87 3.79 1.36 13.50
CA MET A 87 5.19 1.04 13.23
C MET A 87 6.14 2.22 13.52
N GLY A 88 5.61 3.40 13.87
CA GLY A 88 6.41 4.60 14.10
C GLY A 88 7.01 5.20 12.83
N LEU A 89 6.35 4.99 11.69
CA LEU A 89 6.76 5.44 10.37
C LEU A 89 6.00 6.69 9.89
N THR A 90 5.41 7.45 10.82
CA THR A 90 4.73 8.71 10.51
C THR A 90 5.25 9.86 11.37
N SER A 91 5.14 11.07 10.85
CA SER A 91 5.34 12.32 11.59
C SER A 91 4.29 13.34 11.19
N GLY A 92 3.94 14.24 12.12
CA GLY A 92 2.89 15.23 11.91
C GLY A 92 1.48 14.68 12.17
N SER A 93 0.47 15.40 11.70
CA SER A 93 -0.93 14.97 11.83
C SER A 93 -1.84 15.65 10.81
N ILE A 94 -2.98 15.02 10.51
CA ILE A 94 -4.05 15.61 9.69
C ILE A 94 -4.48 16.98 10.26
N ALA A 95 -4.56 17.10 11.59
CA ALA A 95 -5.00 18.34 12.24
C ALA A 95 -4.02 19.51 12.07
N THR A 96 -2.74 19.22 11.89
CA THR A 96 -1.67 20.20 11.67
C THR A 96 -1.36 20.42 10.19
N GLY A 97 -1.86 19.54 9.31
CA GLY A 97 -1.67 19.64 7.86
C GLY A 97 -0.26 19.28 7.42
N ASP A 98 0.44 18.46 8.21
CA ASP A 98 1.86 18.13 8.01
C ASP A 98 2.15 16.63 8.16
N LEU A 99 1.16 15.77 7.88
CA LEU A 99 1.30 14.32 8.00
C LEU A 99 2.14 13.74 6.85
N VAL A 100 3.22 13.05 7.19
CA VAL A 100 4.13 12.40 6.25
C VAL A 100 4.54 11.01 6.72
N PHE A 101 4.86 10.13 5.76
CA PHE A 101 5.52 8.84 6.01
C PHE A 101 7.03 9.04 6.11
N THR A 102 7.66 8.50 7.14
CA THR A 102 9.06 8.79 7.51
C THR A 102 10.01 7.62 7.33
N GLY A 103 9.63 6.60 6.54
CA GLY A 103 10.55 5.55 6.14
C GLY A 103 11.71 6.10 5.31
N GLN A 104 12.94 5.65 5.62
CA GLN A 104 14.15 6.21 5.02
C GLN A 104 14.27 5.78 3.55
N ASN A 105 13.98 4.51 3.25
CA ASN A 105 14.05 4.01 1.88
C ASN A 105 13.02 4.72 0.99
N ALA A 106 11.77 4.80 1.45
CA ALA A 106 10.70 5.48 0.74
C ALA A 106 11.02 6.95 0.50
N ASN A 107 11.55 7.67 1.50
CA ASN A 107 11.95 9.06 1.33
C ASN A 107 13.02 9.23 0.25
N ASP A 108 14.07 8.41 0.26
CA ASP A 108 15.16 8.54 -0.71
C ASP A 108 14.69 8.21 -2.14
N VAL A 109 13.78 7.24 -2.28
CA VAL A 109 13.17 6.92 -3.57
C VAL A 109 12.24 8.05 -4.01
N TYR A 110 11.37 8.55 -3.12
CA TYR A 110 10.47 9.68 -3.37
C TYR A 110 11.20 10.91 -3.90
N GLU A 111 12.30 11.31 -3.25
CA GLU A 111 13.16 12.45 -3.66
C GLU A 111 13.73 12.29 -5.07
N SER A 112 13.83 11.05 -5.57
CA SER A 112 14.36 10.75 -6.91
C SER A 112 13.28 10.49 -7.96
N GLU A 113 12.23 9.74 -7.61
CA GLU A 113 11.13 9.32 -8.48
C GLU A 113 10.16 10.48 -8.73
N PHE A 114 9.93 11.30 -7.70
CA PHE A 114 9.00 12.42 -7.68
C PHE A 114 9.70 13.74 -7.35
N ALA A 115 10.91 13.94 -7.86
CA ALA A 115 11.78 15.08 -7.52
C ALA A 115 11.13 16.46 -7.67
N ASP A 116 10.25 16.67 -8.67
CA ASP A 116 9.52 17.93 -8.85
C ASP A 116 8.47 18.16 -7.75
N ILE A 117 7.82 17.09 -7.27
CA ILE A 117 6.88 17.12 -6.15
C ILE A 117 7.65 17.38 -4.86
N ALA A 118 8.69 16.59 -4.57
CA ALA A 118 9.53 16.74 -3.38
C ALA A 118 10.15 18.15 -3.27
N ALA A 119 10.53 18.76 -4.40
CA ALA A 119 11.06 20.13 -4.41
C ALA A 119 10.01 21.22 -4.08
N SER A 120 8.72 20.89 -4.04
CA SER A 120 7.63 21.86 -3.92
C SER A 120 6.53 21.53 -2.90
N ASP A 121 6.54 20.34 -2.30
CA ASP A 121 5.57 19.88 -1.31
C ASP A 121 5.65 20.65 0.03
N GLY A 122 6.80 21.26 0.32
CA GLY A 122 7.05 22.04 1.54
C GLY A 122 7.53 21.20 2.74
N PHE A 123 7.89 19.94 2.53
CA PHE A 123 8.45 19.05 3.54
C PHE A 123 9.97 18.93 3.39
N ASP A 124 10.70 18.91 4.50
CA ASP A 124 12.15 18.69 4.49
C ASP A 124 12.51 17.18 4.44
N PHE A 125 11.56 16.32 4.81
CA PHE A 125 11.70 14.86 4.86
C PHE A 125 10.31 14.21 4.97
N GLY A 126 10.15 13.09 4.28
CA GLY A 126 8.99 12.21 4.33
C GLY A 126 8.10 12.31 3.08
N VAL A 127 7.36 11.24 2.82
CA VAL A 127 6.41 11.17 1.70
C VAL A 127 5.05 11.71 2.15
N PRO A 128 4.45 12.69 1.46
CA PRO A 128 3.15 13.24 1.81
C PRO A 128 2.03 12.19 1.90
N ILE A 129 1.30 12.20 3.02
CA ILE A 129 0.14 11.31 3.26
C ILE A 129 -1.14 12.12 3.03
N GLU A 130 -2.17 11.46 2.48
CA GLU A 130 -3.50 12.03 2.30
C GLU A 130 -4.09 12.53 3.62
N MET A 131 -4.66 13.73 3.62
CA MET A 131 -5.24 14.38 4.80
C MET A 131 -6.70 14.78 4.62
N ASP A 132 -7.19 14.79 3.39
CA ASP A 132 -8.56 15.05 3.02
C ASP A 132 -9.40 13.75 2.97
N GLY A 133 -10.72 13.92 2.89
CA GLY A 133 -11.67 12.81 2.83
C GLY A 133 -12.13 12.30 4.20
N ALA A 134 -12.71 11.10 4.19
CA ALA A 134 -13.26 10.45 5.40
C ALA A 134 -12.19 9.61 6.09
N ALA A 135 -12.55 8.98 7.22
CA ALA A 135 -11.64 8.10 7.98
C ALA A 135 -11.15 6.87 7.20
N GLY A 136 -11.82 6.50 6.10
CA GLY A 136 -11.37 5.45 5.18
C GLY A 136 -10.40 5.94 4.11
N THR A 137 -10.06 7.24 4.08
CA THR A 137 -9.19 7.86 3.06
C THR A 137 -8.04 8.60 3.73
N ALA A 138 -8.33 9.58 4.58
CA ALA A 138 -7.33 10.40 5.24
C ALA A 138 -6.42 9.55 6.17
N GLY A 139 -5.12 9.71 6.02
CA GLY A 139 -4.08 9.07 6.85
C GLY A 139 -3.71 7.64 6.43
N GLY A 140 -4.42 7.05 5.46
CA GLY A 140 -4.19 5.68 4.98
C GLY A 140 -3.60 5.58 3.59
N HIS A 141 -3.40 6.71 2.90
CA HIS A 141 -3.05 6.76 1.48
C HIS A 141 -1.94 7.77 1.22
N TRP A 142 -1.30 7.66 0.07
CA TRP A 142 -0.54 8.78 -0.47
C TRP A 142 -1.46 9.94 -0.87
N ASP A 143 -0.94 11.17 -0.77
CA ASP A 143 -1.70 12.37 -1.14
C ASP A 143 -2.20 12.32 -2.59
N GLU A 144 -3.53 12.33 -2.76
CA GLU A 144 -4.17 12.17 -4.08
C GLU A 144 -3.77 13.28 -5.06
N VAL A 145 -3.63 14.51 -4.58
CA VAL A 145 -3.36 15.68 -5.43
C VAL A 145 -1.94 15.63 -5.97
N LEU A 146 -0.99 15.11 -5.18
CA LEU A 146 0.41 15.01 -5.57
C LEU A 146 0.66 13.79 -6.44
N PHE A 147 0.14 12.62 -6.07
CA PHE A 147 0.53 11.34 -6.70
C PHE A 147 -0.44 10.86 -7.79
N VAL A 148 -1.69 11.34 -7.76
CA VAL A 148 -2.74 11.13 -8.77
C VAL A 148 -2.93 9.65 -9.13
N ASN A 149 -2.22 9.15 -10.15
CA ASN A 149 -2.39 7.79 -10.69
C ASN A 149 -1.61 6.72 -9.90
N GLU A 150 -0.98 7.06 -8.77
CA GLU A 150 -0.31 6.07 -7.94
C GLU A 150 -1.36 5.19 -7.24
N ILE A 151 -1.18 3.87 -7.26
CA ILE A 151 -2.21 2.92 -6.87
C ILE A 151 -2.67 3.04 -5.41
N MET A 152 -1.83 3.55 -4.51
CA MET A 152 -2.13 3.74 -3.08
C MET A 152 -2.56 5.16 -2.74
N THR A 153 -2.98 5.98 -3.72
CA THR A 153 -3.84 7.12 -3.42
C THR A 153 -5.27 6.66 -3.13
N GLY A 154 -6.10 7.54 -2.57
CA GLY A 154 -7.44 7.19 -2.08
C GLY A 154 -8.50 6.95 -3.17
N TYR A 155 -8.17 7.18 -4.44
CA TYR A 155 -9.13 7.10 -5.55
C TYR A 155 -8.53 6.39 -6.75
N ILE A 156 -9.27 5.41 -7.27
CA ILE A 156 -8.86 4.71 -8.49
C ILE A 156 -9.01 5.61 -9.72
N ASN A 157 -8.00 5.63 -10.57
CA ASN A 157 -7.97 6.39 -11.82
C ASN A 157 -8.19 5.48 -13.04
N ASP A 158 -8.41 6.09 -14.22
CA ASP A 158 -8.52 5.36 -15.51
C ASP A 158 -7.25 4.58 -15.88
N ALA A 159 -6.12 4.94 -15.25
CA ALA A 159 -4.85 4.21 -15.32
C ALA A 159 -4.11 4.40 -14.00
N ASN A 160 -3.64 3.30 -13.43
CA ASN A 160 -2.96 3.27 -12.14
C ASN A 160 -1.61 2.57 -12.28
N TYR A 161 -0.66 2.88 -11.41
CA TYR A 161 0.63 2.21 -11.35
C TYR A 161 1.11 2.08 -9.91
N LEU A 162 1.90 1.04 -9.62
CA LEU A 162 2.62 0.94 -8.35
C LEU A 162 3.97 1.65 -8.47
N SER A 163 4.21 2.65 -7.63
CA SER A 163 5.47 3.40 -7.60
C SER A 163 6.60 2.62 -6.93
N LEU A 164 7.86 2.99 -7.23
CA LEU A 164 9.02 2.51 -6.49
C LEU A 164 8.99 3.01 -5.05
N THR A 165 8.44 4.20 -4.81
CA THR A 165 8.23 4.77 -3.49
C THR A 165 7.35 3.86 -2.62
N SER A 166 6.25 3.33 -3.16
CA SER A 166 5.41 2.34 -2.46
C SER A 166 6.15 1.02 -2.18
N ILE A 167 6.96 0.54 -3.12
CA ILE A 167 7.78 -0.66 -2.91
C ILE A 167 8.80 -0.43 -1.79
N ALA A 168 9.48 0.71 -1.78
CA ALA A 168 10.44 1.07 -0.73
C ALA A 168 9.76 1.33 0.63
N ALA A 169 8.51 1.80 0.65
CA ALA A 169 7.74 1.92 1.88
C ALA A 169 7.40 0.55 2.49
N LEU A 170 7.12 -0.48 1.67
CA LEU A 170 6.98 -1.85 2.16
C LEU A 170 8.30 -2.37 2.77
N GLU A 171 9.44 -2.02 2.18
CA GLU A 171 10.77 -2.31 2.75
C GLU A 171 10.94 -1.67 4.13
N ASP A 172 10.60 -0.38 4.28
CA ASP A 172 10.63 0.32 5.57
C ASP A 172 9.67 -0.28 6.61
N MET A 173 8.59 -0.93 6.17
CA MET A 173 7.65 -1.67 7.03
C MET A 173 8.16 -3.05 7.45
N GLY A 174 9.32 -3.49 6.95
CA GLY A 174 9.96 -4.76 7.30
C GLY A 174 9.63 -5.94 6.38
N TYR A 175 9.14 -5.67 5.16
CA TYR A 175 9.07 -6.67 4.10
C TYR A 175 10.38 -6.71 3.33
N ASP A 176 10.84 -7.90 2.93
CA ASP A 176 11.89 -8.02 1.90
C ASP A 176 11.22 -7.85 0.53
N THR A 177 11.64 -6.85 -0.24
CA THR A 177 11.07 -6.56 -1.57
C THR A 177 12.10 -6.75 -2.69
N VAL A 178 11.77 -6.30 -3.90
CA VAL A 178 12.75 -6.23 -5.00
C VAL A 178 13.62 -4.97 -4.91
N PHE A 179 13.32 -4.05 -4.00
CA PHE A 179 14.16 -2.89 -3.73
C PHE A 179 15.51 -3.36 -3.16
N ASP A 180 16.59 -2.64 -3.48
CA ASP A 180 17.91 -2.91 -2.93
C ASP A 180 18.16 -1.91 -1.80
N ASN A 181 17.88 -2.31 -0.57
CA ASN A 181 17.99 -1.50 0.63
C ASN A 181 19.46 -1.16 0.92
N PRO A 182 19.89 0.10 0.68
CA PRO A 182 21.29 0.47 0.86
C PRO A 182 21.71 0.52 2.33
N TYR A 183 20.75 0.41 3.26
CA TYR A 183 20.95 0.49 4.70
C TYR A 183 21.01 -0.89 5.39
N ASP A 184 20.65 -1.97 4.69
CA ASP A 184 20.83 -3.34 5.19
C ASP A 184 21.81 -4.15 4.31
N PRO A 185 23.03 -4.45 4.81
CA PRO A 185 24.00 -5.23 4.05
C PRO A 185 23.62 -6.70 3.83
N ASN A 186 22.53 -7.19 4.44
CA ASN A 186 22.03 -8.56 4.27
C ASN A 186 20.70 -8.62 3.51
N ASP A 187 20.25 -7.50 2.95
CA ASP A 187 19.02 -7.42 2.18
C ASP A 187 18.99 -8.43 1.02
N LEU A 188 17.83 -9.04 0.82
CA LEU A 188 17.54 -9.97 -0.25
C LEU A 188 16.87 -9.23 -1.42
N SER A 189 17.67 -8.55 -2.23
CA SER A 189 17.16 -7.77 -3.35
C SER A 189 17.03 -8.55 -4.67
N GLY A 190 16.23 -8.01 -5.59
CA GLY A 190 15.96 -8.58 -6.92
C GLY A 190 15.93 -7.51 -8.02
N PRO A 191 15.88 -7.88 -9.31
CA PRO A 191 15.67 -6.89 -10.35
C PRO A 191 14.29 -6.27 -10.19
N ILE A 192 14.21 -4.95 -10.14
CA ILE A 192 12.94 -4.23 -10.20
C ILE A 192 12.26 -4.55 -11.54
N PRO A 193 10.99 -5.01 -11.55
CA PRO A 193 10.25 -5.29 -12.76
C PRO A 193 10.29 -4.08 -13.70
N THR A 194 10.70 -4.29 -14.96
CA THR A 194 10.75 -3.24 -15.98
C THR A 194 9.38 -2.96 -16.61
N THR A 195 8.39 -3.78 -16.27
CA THR A 195 6.99 -3.66 -16.65
C THR A 195 6.19 -3.30 -15.39
N ASP A 196 5.17 -2.46 -15.55
CA ASP A 196 4.20 -2.21 -14.50
C ASP A 196 3.62 -3.55 -14.07
N ILE A 197 3.58 -3.81 -12.77
CA ILE A 197 3.10 -5.07 -12.19
C ILE A 197 1.63 -5.31 -12.58
N LEU A 198 0.90 -4.24 -12.93
CA LEU A 198 -0.46 -4.27 -13.46
C LEU A 198 -0.55 -4.58 -14.97
N SER A 199 0.52 -4.34 -15.74
CA SER A 199 0.54 -4.57 -17.19
C SER A 199 0.68 -6.04 -17.62
N ASP A 200 1.10 -6.93 -16.72
CA ASP A 200 1.27 -8.37 -16.97
C ASP A 200 0.02 -9.21 -16.65
N ALA A 201 -1.09 -8.59 -16.23
CA ALA A 201 -2.37 -9.27 -15.98
C ALA A 201 -3.16 -9.61 -17.27
N VAL A 202 -2.53 -9.57 -18.45
CA VAL A 202 -3.12 -10.12 -19.68
C VAL A 202 -3.03 -11.65 -19.61
N LEU A 203 -4.07 -12.27 -19.05
CA LEU A 203 -4.36 -13.69 -19.23
C LEU A 203 -4.37 -14.03 -20.72
N VAL A 204 -3.28 -14.60 -21.20
CA VAL A 204 -3.27 -15.31 -22.48
C VAL A 204 -4.13 -16.56 -22.28
N GLY A 205 -5.29 -16.57 -22.92
CA GLY A 205 -6.31 -17.61 -22.78
C GLY A 205 -5.94 -19.00 -23.29
#